data_AF-A0A2A5H978-F1
#
_entry.id   AF-A0A2A5H978-F1
#
_cell.length_a   1.000
_cell.length_b   1.000
_cell.length_c   1.000
_cell.angle_alpha   90.00
_cell.angle_beta   90.00
_cell.angle_gamma   90.00
#
_symmetry.space_group_name_H-M   'P 1'
#
loop_
_entity.id
_entity.type
_entity.pdbx_description
1 polymer ?
#
loop_
_entity_poly.entity_id
_entity_poly.type
_entity_poly.pdbx_seq_one_letter_code
_entity_poly.pdbx_strand_id
1 'polypeptide(L)'
;MATNAHVHAIWLPLRLPALALECLGIYASSDQAVMVIDKQLVCAATQALQAVGVHIGMPVNTAQLIYDESKHKDGECYSYERGPQREAKTLKKISDELYSFTPYINTHRVNTSDNIQACGLQLELSRCIHLFKGLKPLLQNIATLMESYKIHFHYGLSHTPSGSWLLSYHENTQALPETQRLDIQQSIQNIHALPINYLHQHQNQLEALRILATLLNNLKRIPLPACANVFVMKLSMIC
;
A
#
# COMPACT_ATOMS: atom_id res chain seq x y z
N MET A 1 4.76 -35.55 23.73
CA MET A 1 5.34 -34.19 23.77
C MET A 1 5.42 -33.69 22.35
N ALA A 2 4.43 -32.89 21.92
CA ALA A 2 4.46 -32.25 20.60
C ALA A 2 5.43 -31.07 20.67
N THR A 3 6.41 -31.06 19.77
CA THR A 3 7.30 -29.93 19.54
C THR A 3 6.45 -28.70 19.16
N ASN A 4 6.56 -27.63 19.94
CA ASN A 4 5.97 -26.33 19.62
C ASN A 4 6.56 -25.83 18.30
N ALA A 5 5.92 -26.17 17.18
CA ALA A 5 6.14 -25.44 15.95
C ALA A 5 5.65 -24.02 16.21
N HIS A 6 6.56 -23.06 16.32
CA HIS A 6 6.21 -21.65 16.37
C HIS A 6 5.39 -21.35 15.10
N VAL A 7 4.08 -21.22 15.25
CA VAL A 7 3.24 -20.70 14.17
C VAL A 7 3.63 -19.24 14.03
N HIS A 8 4.47 -18.95 13.05
CA HIS A 8 4.81 -17.57 12.73
C HIS A 8 3.51 -16.80 12.42
N ALA A 9 3.40 -15.56 12.92
CA ALA A 9 2.29 -14.69 12.59
C ALA A 9 2.19 -14.56 11.07
N ILE A 10 0.99 -14.42 10.52
CA ILE A 10 0.76 -14.21 9.09
C ILE A 10 -0.07 -12.95 8.98
N TRP A 11 0.52 -11.94 8.37
CA TRP A 11 -0.07 -10.63 8.20
C TRP A 11 -0.50 -10.42 6.76
N LEU A 12 -1.71 -9.88 6.59
CA LEU A 12 -2.29 -9.49 5.31
C LEU A 12 -2.80 -8.05 5.43
N PRO A 13 -2.13 -7.07 4.81
CA PRO A 13 -2.66 -5.75 4.63
C PRO A 13 -3.54 -5.71 3.38
N LEU A 14 -4.61 -4.96 3.46
CA LEU A 14 -5.46 -4.56 2.34
C LEU A 14 -5.24 -3.06 2.16
N ARG A 15 -4.23 -2.70 1.35
CA ARG A 15 -3.92 -1.32 1.00
C ARG A 15 -4.89 -0.84 -0.07
N LEU A 16 -5.52 0.30 0.13
CA LEU A 16 -6.62 0.80 -0.72
C LEU A 16 -6.17 2.06 -1.47
N PRO A 17 -5.44 1.93 -2.60
CA PRO A 17 -4.85 3.08 -3.30
C PRO A 17 -5.91 4.02 -3.91
N ALA A 18 -7.07 3.50 -4.28
CA ALA A 18 -8.14 4.25 -4.93
C ALA A 18 -9.30 4.64 -3.98
N LEU A 19 -9.17 4.42 -2.66
CA LEU A 19 -10.26 4.59 -1.71
C LEU A 19 -10.94 5.96 -1.78
N ALA A 20 -10.15 7.02 -1.99
CA ALA A 20 -10.66 8.38 -2.07
C ALA A 20 -11.61 8.59 -3.26
N LEU A 21 -11.33 7.98 -4.41
CA LEU A 21 -12.21 7.97 -5.59
C LEU A 21 -13.41 7.06 -5.38
N GLU A 22 -13.17 5.85 -4.86
CA GLU A 22 -14.22 4.83 -4.71
C GLU A 22 -15.28 5.24 -3.68
N CYS A 23 -14.90 6.01 -2.65
CA CYS A 23 -15.84 6.62 -1.71
C CYS A 23 -16.74 7.70 -2.34
N LEU A 24 -16.41 8.18 -3.54
CA LEU A 24 -17.24 9.07 -4.36
C LEU A 24 -18.08 8.29 -5.39
N GLY A 25 -17.94 6.97 -5.45
CA GLY A 25 -18.56 6.13 -6.48
C GLY A 25 -17.85 6.18 -7.83
N ILE A 26 -16.59 6.64 -7.85
CA ILE A 26 -15.78 6.81 -9.06
C ILE A 26 -14.68 5.75 -9.06
N TYR A 27 -14.61 4.95 -10.12
CA TYR A 27 -13.58 3.93 -10.27
C TYR A 27 -12.32 4.52 -10.89
N ALA A 28 -11.15 4.02 -10.48
CA ALA A 28 -9.88 4.47 -11.03
C ALA A 28 -9.78 4.25 -12.54
N SER A 29 -10.43 3.21 -13.09
CA SER A 29 -10.50 2.92 -14.52
C SER A 29 -11.53 3.74 -15.29
N SER A 30 -12.19 4.71 -14.67
CA SER A 30 -13.15 5.58 -15.36
C SER A 30 -12.44 6.43 -16.42
N ASP A 31 -13.07 6.56 -17.59
CA ASP A 31 -12.62 7.47 -18.66
C ASP A 31 -12.87 8.93 -18.31
N GLN A 32 -13.68 9.22 -17.28
CA GLN A 32 -13.88 10.58 -16.79
C GLN A 32 -12.61 11.10 -16.13
N ALA A 33 -12.21 12.32 -16.48
CA ALA A 33 -11.09 13.01 -15.87
C ALA A 33 -11.49 13.51 -14.46
N VAL A 34 -11.11 12.76 -13.42
CA VAL A 34 -11.46 13.09 -12.03
C VAL A 34 -10.25 13.01 -11.13
N MET A 35 -10.02 14.07 -10.36
CA MET A 35 -9.03 14.09 -9.29
C MET A 35 -9.66 14.36 -7.93
N VAL A 36 -9.05 13.80 -6.89
CA VAL A 36 -9.37 14.10 -5.49
C VAL A 36 -8.23 14.91 -4.88
N ILE A 37 -8.57 15.99 -4.21
CA ILE A 37 -7.66 16.99 -3.67
C ILE A 37 -7.53 16.83 -2.16
N ASP A 38 -6.30 16.85 -1.66
CA ASP A 38 -6.00 16.96 -0.22
C ASP A 38 -4.89 17.99 -0.05
N LYS A 39 -5.14 19.06 0.70
CA LYS A 39 -4.17 20.15 0.96
C LYS A 39 -3.52 20.70 -0.32
N GLN A 40 -4.33 20.98 -1.35
CA GLN A 40 -3.87 21.50 -2.66
C GLN A 40 -2.98 20.54 -3.46
N LEU A 41 -2.92 19.26 -3.09
CA LEU A 41 -2.24 18.19 -3.83
C LEU A 41 -3.27 17.19 -4.37
N VAL A 42 -2.99 16.63 -5.54
CA VAL A 42 -3.75 15.50 -6.09
C VAL A 42 -3.45 14.26 -5.25
N CYS A 43 -4.40 13.76 -4.48
CA CYS A 43 -4.23 12.56 -3.65
C CYS A 43 -4.74 11.28 -4.31
N ALA A 44 -5.66 11.40 -5.27
CA ALA A 44 -6.10 10.30 -6.14
C ALA A 44 -6.51 10.87 -7.50
N ALA A 45 -6.35 10.09 -8.56
CA ALA A 45 -6.74 10.48 -9.91
C ALA A 45 -7.19 9.26 -10.73
N THR A 46 -8.17 9.44 -11.60
CA THR A 46 -8.57 8.41 -12.57
C THR A 46 -7.48 8.16 -13.59
N GLN A 47 -7.54 7.01 -14.25
CA GLN A 47 -6.59 6.60 -15.28
C GLN A 47 -6.59 7.57 -16.46
N ALA A 48 -7.73 8.19 -16.79
CA ALA A 48 -7.81 9.25 -17.80
C ALA A 48 -6.87 10.43 -17.49
N LEU A 49 -6.81 10.87 -16.23
CA LEU A 49 -5.89 11.92 -15.81
C LEU A 49 -4.44 11.44 -15.77
N GLN A 50 -4.21 10.22 -15.29
CA GLN A 50 -2.86 9.64 -15.26
C GLN A 50 -2.28 9.47 -16.67
N ALA A 51 -3.10 9.13 -17.66
CA ALA A 51 -2.70 8.95 -19.05
C ALA A 51 -2.22 10.25 -19.71
N VAL A 52 -2.70 11.41 -19.25
CA VAL A 52 -2.22 12.72 -19.73
C VAL A 52 -1.05 13.26 -18.90
N GLY A 53 -0.55 12.49 -17.93
CA GLY A 53 0.63 12.84 -17.12
C GLY A 53 0.31 13.53 -15.78
N VAL A 54 -0.94 13.52 -15.32
CA VAL A 54 -1.25 13.94 -13.95
C VAL A 54 -0.80 12.87 -12.98
N HIS A 55 0.02 13.26 -12.00
CA HIS A 55 0.54 12.36 -10.98
C HIS A 55 -0.03 12.66 -9.60
N ILE A 56 -0.19 11.60 -8.82
CA ILE A 56 -0.46 11.67 -7.40
C ILE A 56 0.68 12.46 -6.73
N GLY A 57 0.35 13.44 -5.88
CA GLY A 57 1.28 14.35 -5.20
C GLY A 57 1.53 15.67 -5.92
N MET A 58 0.99 15.82 -7.12
CA MET A 58 1.12 17.04 -7.91
C MET A 58 0.24 18.18 -7.34
N PRO A 59 0.70 19.45 -7.34
CA PRO A 59 -0.15 20.59 -7.04
C PRO A 59 -1.35 20.66 -8.00
N VAL A 60 -2.54 20.94 -7.47
CA VAL A 60 -3.79 20.95 -8.26
C VAL A 60 -3.71 21.87 -9.47
N ASN A 61 -3.15 23.07 -9.31
CA ASN A 61 -3.01 24.02 -10.42
C ASN A 61 -2.12 23.47 -11.55
N THR A 62 -1.07 22.72 -11.19
CA THR A 62 -0.19 22.07 -12.17
C THR A 62 -0.90 20.93 -12.88
N ALA A 63 -1.67 20.12 -12.15
CA ALA A 63 -2.46 19.04 -12.72
C ALA A 63 -3.53 19.57 -13.69
N GLN A 64 -4.21 20.65 -13.32
CA GLN A 64 -5.22 21.31 -14.14
C GLN A 64 -4.59 21.87 -15.43
N LEU A 65 -3.44 22.54 -15.33
CA LEU A 65 -2.72 23.06 -16.49
C LEU A 65 -2.31 21.94 -17.46
N ILE A 66 -1.75 20.83 -16.94
CA ILE A 66 -1.37 19.67 -17.77
C ILE A 66 -2.58 19.11 -18.51
N TYR A 67 -3.72 18.98 -17.83
CA TYR A 67 -4.95 18.49 -18.46
C TYR A 67 -5.46 19.46 -19.53
N ASP A 68 -5.47 20.77 -19.25
CA ASP A 68 -5.99 21.78 -20.18
C ASP A 68 -5.10 21.96 -21.42
N GLU A 69 -3.79 21.76 -21.30
CA GLU A 69 -2.85 21.79 -22.43
C GLU A 69 -2.78 20.44 -23.19
N SER A 70 -3.36 19.37 -22.64
CA SER A 70 -3.32 18.05 -23.25
C SER A 70 -4.16 17.97 -24.52
N LYS A 71 -3.53 17.52 -25.61
CA LYS A 71 -4.22 17.22 -26.88
C LYS A 71 -5.21 16.05 -26.77
N HIS A 72 -5.10 15.27 -25.70
CA HIS A 72 -5.95 14.11 -25.41
C HIS A 72 -7.03 14.43 -24.37
N LYS A 73 -7.35 15.72 -24.16
CA LYS A 73 -8.45 16.15 -23.32
C LYS A 73 -9.77 15.63 -23.89
N ASP A 74 -10.38 14.70 -23.17
CA ASP A 74 -11.74 14.24 -23.43
C ASP A 74 -12.63 14.74 -22.28
N GLY A 75 -13.43 15.77 -22.57
CA GLY A 75 -14.40 16.34 -21.64
C GLY A 75 -13.87 17.36 -20.62
N GLU A 76 -14.61 17.46 -19.51
CA GLU A 76 -14.30 18.33 -18.36
C GLU A 76 -13.48 17.57 -17.32
N CYS A 77 -12.58 18.29 -16.63
CA CYS A 77 -11.91 17.76 -15.45
C CYS A 77 -12.71 18.12 -14.20
N TYR A 78 -13.10 17.10 -13.44
CA TYR A 78 -13.78 17.28 -12.16
C TYR A 78 -12.78 17.14 -11.01
N SER A 79 -12.89 18.06 -10.06
CA SER A 79 -12.10 18.04 -8.83
C SER A 79 -13.01 17.93 -7.62
N TYR A 80 -12.63 17.04 -6.70
CA TYR A 80 -13.36 16.82 -5.45
C TYR A 80 -12.42 16.96 -4.26
N GLU A 81 -12.88 17.65 -3.21
CA GLU A 81 -12.17 17.64 -1.93
C GLU A 81 -12.22 16.26 -1.29
N ARG A 82 -11.10 15.84 -0.71
CA ARG A 82 -11.00 14.56 -0.01
C ARG A 82 -11.99 14.52 1.14
N GLY A 83 -12.65 13.37 1.30
CA GLY A 83 -13.61 13.14 2.38
C GLY A 83 -13.12 12.11 3.42
N PRO A 84 -12.19 12.45 4.34
CA PRO A 84 -11.65 11.50 5.31
C PRO A 84 -12.71 10.78 6.16
N GLN A 85 -13.82 11.45 6.47
CA GLN A 85 -14.93 10.85 7.21
C GLN A 85 -15.66 9.77 6.39
N ARG A 86 -15.80 9.96 5.07
CA ARG A 86 -16.40 8.95 4.18
C ARG A 86 -15.46 7.75 4.07
N GLU A 87 -14.17 7.99 3.86
CA GLU A 87 -13.14 6.94 3.85
C GLU A 87 -13.12 6.14 5.16
N ALA A 88 -13.18 6.81 6.31
CA ALA A 88 -13.21 6.15 7.62
C ALA A 88 -14.48 5.30 7.81
N LYS A 89 -15.65 5.78 7.37
CA LYS A 89 -16.91 5.01 7.40
C LYS A 89 -16.83 3.78 6.49
N THR A 90 -16.26 3.92 5.30
CA THR A 90 -16.05 2.81 4.37
C THR A 90 -15.11 1.76 4.96
N LEU A 91 -13.95 2.18 5.48
CA LEU A 91 -12.99 1.29 6.16
C LEU A 91 -13.62 0.57 7.35
N LYS A 92 -14.46 1.27 8.14
CA LYS A 92 -15.16 0.67 9.28
C LYS A 92 -16.13 -0.42 8.82
N LYS A 93 -16.93 -0.17 7.78
CA LYS A 93 -17.85 -1.17 7.22
C LYS A 93 -17.12 -2.42 6.73
N ILE A 94 -16.04 -2.25 5.97
CA ILE A 94 -15.23 -3.38 5.47
C ILE A 94 -14.60 -4.14 6.65
N SER A 95 -14.07 -3.41 7.64
CA SER A 95 -13.53 -4.01 8.86
C SER A 95 -14.57 -4.85 9.59
N ASP A 96 -15.80 -4.34 9.72
CA ASP A 96 -16.92 -5.03 10.37
C ASP A 96 -17.29 -6.35 9.69
N GLU A 97 -17.31 -6.40 8.35
CA GLU A 97 -17.48 -7.68 7.64
C GLU A 97 -16.27 -8.59 7.77
N LEU A 98 -15.05 -8.05 7.70
CA LEU A 98 -13.83 -8.84 7.82
C LEU A 98 -13.67 -9.52 9.21
N TYR A 99 -14.39 -9.06 10.25
CA TYR A 99 -14.41 -9.74 11.55
C TYR A 99 -14.91 -11.18 11.45
N SER A 100 -15.65 -11.56 10.41
CA SER A 100 -16.02 -12.95 10.16
C SER A 100 -14.83 -13.85 9.84
N PHE A 101 -13.70 -13.27 9.41
CA PHE A 101 -12.48 -13.99 9.04
C PHE A 101 -11.39 -13.93 10.11
N THR A 102 -11.20 -12.76 10.73
CA THR A 102 -10.27 -12.59 11.85
C THR A 102 -10.71 -11.44 12.74
N PRO A 103 -10.61 -11.57 14.08
CA PRO A 103 -10.85 -10.44 14.97
C PRO A 103 -9.66 -9.48 15.08
N TYR A 104 -8.52 -9.81 14.46
CA TYR A 104 -7.28 -9.05 14.56
C TYR A 104 -7.12 -8.12 13.35
N ILE A 105 -7.86 -7.01 13.37
CA ILE A 105 -7.93 -6.03 12.28
C ILE A 105 -7.60 -4.64 12.83
N ASN A 106 -6.66 -3.96 12.19
CA ASN A 106 -6.34 -2.56 12.49
C ASN A 106 -6.45 -1.70 11.23
N THR A 107 -6.92 -0.46 11.38
CA THR A 107 -6.77 0.53 10.31
C THR A 107 -5.32 0.99 10.26
N HIS A 108 -4.71 0.95 9.08
CA HIS A 108 -3.34 1.36 8.86
C HIS A 108 -3.28 2.60 7.98
N ARG A 109 -2.46 3.58 8.35
CA ARG A 109 -2.27 4.84 7.62
C ARG A 109 -0.79 5.21 7.64
N VAL A 110 -0.25 5.57 6.48
CA VAL A 110 1.13 6.08 6.35
C VAL A 110 1.15 7.29 5.42
N ASN A 111 2.00 8.26 5.73
CA ASN A 111 2.28 9.35 4.83
C ASN A 111 3.34 8.89 3.82
N THR A 112 3.04 9.04 2.53
CA THR A 112 3.95 8.68 1.45
C THR A 112 5.02 9.75 1.23
N SER A 113 6.02 9.46 0.40
CA SER A 113 7.02 10.47 -0.03
C SER A 113 6.37 11.68 -0.71
N ASP A 114 5.21 11.48 -1.31
CA ASP A 114 4.47 12.50 -2.07
C ASP A 114 3.52 13.31 -1.17
N ASN A 115 3.72 13.25 0.16
CA ASN A 115 2.91 13.92 1.18
C ASN A 115 1.42 13.54 1.18
N ILE A 116 1.11 12.35 0.68
CA ILE A 116 -0.25 11.82 0.64
C ILE A 116 -0.39 10.70 1.64
N GLN A 117 -1.60 10.54 2.19
CA GLN A 117 -1.86 9.45 3.12
C GLN A 117 -2.36 8.22 2.39
N ALA A 118 -1.51 7.18 2.30
CA ALA A 118 -1.95 5.84 1.98
C ALA A 118 -2.69 5.23 3.17
N CYS A 119 -3.77 4.51 2.91
CA CYS A 119 -4.59 3.89 3.96
C CYS A 119 -5.09 2.50 3.58
N GLY A 120 -5.50 1.75 4.59
CA GLY A 120 -5.97 0.38 4.41
C GLY A 120 -6.27 -0.32 5.72
N LEU A 121 -6.45 -1.63 5.64
CA LEU A 121 -6.65 -2.51 6.79
C LEU A 121 -5.44 -3.44 6.94
N GLN A 122 -5.14 -3.84 8.17
CA GLN A 122 -4.06 -4.76 8.48
C GLN A 122 -4.61 -5.90 9.32
N LEU A 123 -4.56 -7.11 8.75
CA LEU A 123 -5.15 -8.32 9.30
C LEU A 123 -4.06 -9.27 9.78
N GLU A 124 -4.25 -9.87 10.94
CA GLU A 124 -3.48 -11.03 11.42
C GLU A 124 -4.31 -12.30 11.24
N LEU A 125 -3.79 -13.32 10.56
CA LEU A 125 -4.56 -14.46 10.08
C LEU A 125 -4.21 -15.79 10.76
N SER A 126 -3.09 -15.90 11.50
CA SER A 126 -2.52 -17.19 11.92
C SER A 126 -3.49 -18.06 12.70
N ARG A 127 -4.31 -17.45 13.57
CA ARG A 127 -5.29 -18.20 14.38
C ARG A 127 -6.52 -18.64 13.61
N CYS A 128 -6.80 -18.03 12.47
CA CYS A 128 -8.03 -18.27 11.71
C CYS A 128 -7.80 -19.19 10.50
N ILE A 129 -6.55 -19.37 10.06
CA ILE A 129 -6.20 -20.25 8.93
C ILE A 129 -6.78 -21.66 9.06
N HIS A 130 -6.74 -22.26 10.25
CA HIS A 130 -7.26 -23.63 10.45
C HIS A 130 -8.79 -23.69 10.27
N LEU A 131 -9.53 -22.69 10.75
CA LEU A 131 -11.00 -22.60 10.62
C LEU A 131 -11.42 -22.60 9.14
N PHE A 132 -10.63 -21.94 8.30
CA PHE A 132 -10.86 -21.83 6.87
C PHE A 132 -10.14 -22.92 6.05
N LYS A 133 -9.67 -23.99 6.69
CA LYS A 133 -9.02 -25.14 6.03
C LYS A 133 -7.76 -24.76 5.23
N GLY A 134 -7.05 -23.72 5.65
CA GLY A 134 -5.80 -23.27 5.04
C GLY A 134 -5.81 -21.80 4.65
N LEU A 135 -4.64 -21.31 4.23
CA LEU A 135 -4.44 -19.91 3.86
C LEU A 135 -5.15 -19.57 2.55
N LYS A 136 -5.04 -20.43 1.53
CA LYS A 136 -5.65 -20.19 0.22
C LYS A 136 -7.18 -19.96 0.28
N PRO A 137 -8.00 -20.83 0.92
CA PRO A 137 -9.45 -20.57 1.00
C PRO A 137 -9.79 -19.32 1.80
N LEU A 138 -9.04 -19.02 2.88
CA LEU A 138 -9.20 -17.80 3.65
C LEU A 138 -8.98 -16.54 2.79
N LEU A 139 -7.90 -16.51 2.02
CA LEU A 139 -7.59 -15.42 1.12
C LEU A 139 -8.66 -15.27 0.03
N GLN A 140 -9.10 -16.37 -0.58
CA GLN A 140 -10.18 -16.34 -1.59
C GLN A 140 -11.48 -15.75 -1.05
N ASN A 141 -11.86 -16.11 0.19
CA ASN A 141 -13.04 -15.55 0.83
C ASN A 141 -12.88 -14.05 1.10
N ILE A 142 -11.69 -13.61 1.54
CA ILE A 142 -11.39 -12.19 1.75
C ILE A 142 -11.46 -11.42 0.41
N ALA A 143 -10.90 -11.94 -0.69
CA ALA A 143 -11.05 -11.30 -2.01
C ALA A 143 -12.51 -11.19 -2.42
N THR A 144 -13.28 -12.27 -2.29
CA THR A 144 -14.69 -12.30 -2.67
C THR A 144 -15.47 -11.22 -1.91
N LEU A 145 -15.18 -11.03 -0.62
CA LEU A 145 -15.74 -9.94 0.16
C LEU A 145 -15.32 -8.58 -0.41
N MET A 146 -14.02 -8.36 -0.64
CA MET A 146 -13.52 -7.07 -1.17
C MET A 146 -14.09 -6.72 -2.54
N GLU A 147 -14.25 -7.72 -3.42
CA GLU A 147 -14.90 -7.58 -4.73
C GLU A 147 -16.38 -7.15 -4.59
N SER A 148 -17.10 -7.66 -3.58
CA SER A 148 -18.48 -7.26 -3.30
C SER A 148 -18.62 -5.78 -2.92
N TYR A 149 -17.57 -5.20 -2.32
CA TYR A 149 -17.47 -3.76 -2.03
C TYR A 149 -17.07 -2.92 -3.24
N LYS A 150 -16.65 -3.55 -4.34
CA LYS A 150 -16.12 -2.89 -5.55
C LYS A 150 -14.97 -1.93 -5.22
N ILE A 151 -14.12 -2.34 -4.29
CA ILE A 151 -12.98 -1.55 -3.82
C ILE A 151 -11.69 -2.22 -4.31
N HIS A 152 -10.86 -1.44 -4.98
CA HIS A 152 -9.54 -1.86 -5.39
C HIS A 152 -8.63 -1.93 -4.15
N PHE A 153 -7.98 -3.08 -3.99
CA PHE A 153 -6.96 -3.27 -2.98
C PHE A 153 -5.69 -3.87 -3.58
N HIS A 154 -4.58 -3.65 -2.89
CA HIS A 154 -3.34 -4.40 -3.02
C HIS A 154 -3.02 -5.05 -1.68
N TYR A 155 -2.32 -6.19 -1.70
CA TYR A 155 -1.98 -6.91 -0.48
C TYR A 155 -0.57 -7.49 -0.56
N GLY A 156 -0.01 -7.87 0.58
CA GLY A 156 1.27 -8.56 0.65
C GLY A 156 1.32 -9.46 1.87
N LEU A 157 1.82 -10.68 1.75
CA LEU A 157 1.90 -11.59 2.90
C LEU A 157 3.30 -11.52 3.53
N SER A 158 3.37 -11.40 4.85
CA SER A 158 4.62 -11.47 5.59
C SER A 158 4.38 -11.97 7.01
N HIS A 159 5.48 -12.24 7.72
CA HIS A 159 5.46 -12.61 9.13
C HIS A 159 5.45 -11.42 10.08
N THR A 160 5.61 -10.21 9.55
CA THR A 160 5.51 -8.97 10.32
C THR A 160 4.45 -8.04 9.71
N PRO A 161 3.81 -7.19 10.54
CA PRO A 161 2.90 -6.17 10.05
C PRO A 161 3.57 -5.27 9.00
N SER A 162 4.76 -4.74 9.31
CA SER A 162 5.45 -3.78 8.44
C SER A 162 5.93 -4.40 7.13
N GLY A 163 6.49 -5.62 7.17
CA GLY A 163 6.92 -6.34 5.99
C GLY A 163 5.76 -6.63 5.04
N SER A 164 4.61 -7.01 5.61
CA SER A 164 3.40 -7.26 4.82
C SER A 164 2.91 -5.99 4.11
N TRP A 165 2.94 -4.85 4.82
CA TRP A 165 2.51 -3.56 4.26
C TRP A 165 3.43 -3.10 3.14
N LEU A 166 4.75 -3.25 3.31
CA LEU A 166 5.72 -2.97 2.25
C LEU A 166 5.46 -3.84 1.02
N LEU A 167 5.26 -5.14 1.23
CA LEU A 167 4.98 -6.07 0.13
C LEU A 167 3.72 -5.71 -0.63
N SER A 168 2.74 -5.03 -0.03
CA SER A 168 1.56 -4.54 -0.76
C SER A 168 1.88 -3.53 -1.87
N TYR A 169 3.09 -2.97 -1.94
CA TYR A 169 3.55 -2.08 -3.02
C TYR A 169 4.22 -2.82 -4.18
N HIS A 170 4.44 -4.13 -4.05
CA HIS A 170 5.05 -4.94 -5.11
C HIS A 170 4.07 -5.11 -6.28
N GLU A 171 4.54 -5.07 -7.53
CA GLU A 171 3.69 -5.09 -8.73
C GLU A 171 2.89 -6.39 -8.88
N ASN A 172 3.41 -7.50 -8.36
CA ASN A 172 2.80 -8.83 -8.43
C ASN A 172 1.72 -9.09 -7.34
N THR A 173 1.07 -8.04 -6.83
CA THR A 173 0.12 -8.12 -5.69
C THR A 173 -1.35 -8.02 -6.10
N GLN A 174 -1.63 -8.03 -7.40
CA GLN A 174 -2.99 -7.89 -7.90
C GLN A 174 -3.78 -9.22 -7.87
N ALA A 175 -3.09 -10.37 -7.93
CA ALA A 175 -3.73 -11.68 -7.93
C ALA A 175 -3.40 -12.44 -6.65
N LEU A 176 -4.39 -12.61 -5.76
CA LEU A 176 -4.24 -13.38 -4.52
C LEU A 176 -3.49 -14.68 -4.77
N PRO A 177 -2.49 -15.00 -3.95
CA PRO A 177 -1.60 -16.08 -4.29
C PRO A 177 -2.37 -17.39 -4.21
N GLU A 178 -2.10 -18.27 -5.17
CA GLU A 178 -2.57 -19.66 -5.12
C GLU A 178 -1.83 -20.48 -4.04
N THR A 179 -1.00 -19.83 -3.22
CA THR A 179 -0.09 -20.47 -2.29
C THR A 179 -0.82 -21.05 -1.09
N GLN A 180 -0.44 -22.27 -0.73
CA GLN A 180 -0.89 -22.94 0.48
C GLN A 180 -0.04 -22.53 1.70
N ARG A 181 1.13 -21.92 1.49
CA ARG A 181 2.10 -21.54 2.52
C ARG A 181 2.80 -20.23 2.18
N LEU A 182 3.20 -19.50 3.22
CA LEU A 182 4.05 -18.32 3.11
C LEU A 182 5.52 -18.76 3.11
N ASP A 183 6.27 -18.35 2.09
CA ASP A 183 7.72 -18.58 2.01
C ASP A 183 8.46 -17.34 2.53
N ILE A 184 9.16 -17.51 3.65
CA ILE A 184 9.95 -16.47 4.30
C ILE A 184 11.04 -15.95 3.37
N GLN A 185 11.75 -16.84 2.67
CA GLN A 185 12.89 -16.46 1.83
C GLN A 185 12.41 -15.65 0.63
N GLN A 186 11.32 -16.08 -0.01
CA GLN A 186 10.71 -15.32 -1.09
C GLN A 186 10.20 -13.95 -0.60
N SER A 187 9.60 -13.90 0.59
CA SER A 187 9.13 -12.64 1.18
C SER A 187 10.27 -11.65 1.40
N ILE A 188 11.40 -12.13 1.95
CA ILE A 188 12.63 -11.33 2.14
C ILE A 188 13.17 -10.82 0.80
N GLN A 189 13.26 -11.70 -0.20
CA GLN A 189 13.74 -11.31 -1.55
C GLN A 189 12.86 -10.23 -2.17
N ASN A 190 11.54 -10.38 -2.06
CA ASN A 190 10.58 -9.40 -2.57
C ASN A 190 10.70 -8.06 -1.83
N ILE A 191 10.91 -8.06 -0.51
CA ILE A 191 11.16 -6.83 0.25
C ILE A 191 12.46 -6.16 -0.20
N HIS A 192 13.54 -6.93 -0.42
CA HIS A 192 14.81 -6.38 -0.90
C HIS A 192 14.74 -5.78 -2.30
N ALA A 193 13.82 -6.25 -3.15
CA ALA A 193 13.59 -5.72 -4.48
C ALA A 193 12.76 -4.41 -4.47
N LEU A 194 12.12 -4.07 -3.35
CA LEU A 194 11.30 -2.86 -3.27
C LEU A 194 12.15 -1.58 -3.23
N PRO A 195 11.75 -0.54 -3.98
CA PRO A 195 12.30 0.80 -3.85
C PRO A 195 12.29 1.32 -2.41
N ILE A 196 13.42 1.91 -1.99
CA ILE A 196 13.62 2.36 -0.61
C ILE A 196 12.63 3.46 -0.18
N ASN A 197 12.06 4.21 -1.14
CA ASN A 197 11.04 5.23 -0.90
C ASN A 197 9.74 4.68 -0.32
N TYR A 198 9.50 3.36 -0.36
CA TYR A 198 8.35 2.73 0.30
C TYR A 198 8.51 2.54 1.81
N LEU A 199 9.69 2.80 2.40
CA LEU A 199 9.92 2.82 3.85
C LEU A 199 9.35 4.10 4.50
N HIS A 200 8.06 4.35 4.27
CA HIS A 200 7.32 5.54 4.69
C HIS A 200 7.41 5.85 6.20
N GLN A 201 7.47 4.81 7.04
CA GLN A 201 7.58 4.96 8.49
C GLN A 201 8.99 5.36 8.96
N HIS A 202 9.97 5.39 8.06
CA HIS A 202 11.37 5.67 8.32
C HIS A 202 11.89 6.86 7.49
N GLN A 203 11.02 7.75 7.01
CA GLN A 203 11.39 8.89 6.16
C GLN A 203 12.54 9.75 6.73
N ASN A 204 12.55 10.02 8.04
CA ASN A 204 13.65 10.76 8.67
C ASN A 204 15.00 10.04 8.57
N GLN A 205 14.99 8.71 8.67
CA GLN A 205 16.18 7.89 8.54
C GLN A 205 16.61 7.77 7.07
N LEU A 206 15.67 7.74 6.14
CA LEU A 206 15.94 7.81 4.71
C LEU A 206 16.56 9.15 4.31
N GLU A 207 16.03 10.25 4.83
CA GLU A 207 16.54 11.58 4.52
C GLU A 207 17.95 11.78 5.08
N ALA A 208 18.19 11.31 6.31
CA ALA A 208 19.54 11.26 6.87
C ALA A 208 20.49 10.43 5.99
N LEU A 209 20.04 9.29 5.46
CA LEU A 209 20.84 8.42 4.60
C LEU A 209 21.06 9.02 3.20
N ARG A 210 20.08 9.77 2.66
CA ARG A 210 20.23 10.54 1.41
C ARG A 210 21.24 11.67 1.59
N ILE A 211 21.11 12.47 2.64
CA ILE A 211 22.07 13.52 2.99
C ILE A 211 23.47 12.91 3.16
N LEU A 212 23.58 11.81 3.89
CA LEU A 212 24.84 11.10 4.08
C LEU A 212 25.39 10.59 2.73
N ALA A 213 24.57 9.97 1.88
CA ALA A 213 24.97 9.51 0.56
C ALA A 213 25.38 10.66 -0.38
N THR A 214 24.72 11.82 -0.31
CA THR A 214 25.09 13.02 -1.06
C THR A 214 26.40 13.62 -0.55
N LEU A 215 26.62 13.65 0.77
CA LEU A 215 27.88 14.07 1.40
C LEU A 215 29.02 13.09 1.09
N LEU A 216 28.71 11.79 1.04
CA LEU A 216 29.66 10.72 0.72
C LEU A 216 29.87 10.56 -0.80
N ASN A 217 29.01 11.10 -1.66
CA ASN A 217 29.30 11.19 -3.10
C ASN A 217 30.44 12.17 -3.42
N ASN A 218 30.85 13.01 -2.46
CA ASN A 218 32.12 13.74 -2.51
C ASN A 218 33.33 12.89 -2.05
N LEU A 219 33.10 11.67 -1.55
CA LEU A 219 34.13 10.70 -1.13
C LEU A 219 33.84 9.35 -1.80
N LYS A 220 34.32 9.21 -3.04
CA LYS A 220 34.24 7.99 -3.86
C LYS A 220 34.25 6.70 -3.02
N ARG A 221 33.14 5.97 -3.11
CA ARG A 221 32.90 4.55 -2.75
C ARG A 221 32.81 4.24 -1.25
N ILE A 222 31.58 4.17 -0.75
CA ILE A 222 31.23 3.28 0.37
C ILE A 222 30.35 2.16 -0.18
N PRO A 223 30.79 0.88 -0.11
CA PRO A 223 29.96 -0.24 -0.49
C PRO A 223 28.86 -0.45 0.56
N LEU A 224 27.65 -0.79 0.07
CA LEU A 224 26.42 -1.03 0.85
C LEU A 224 26.56 -1.96 2.09
N PRO A 225 27.52 -2.91 2.21
CA PRO A 225 27.68 -3.69 3.44
C PRO A 225 28.09 -2.85 4.67
N ALA A 226 28.73 -1.70 4.48
CA ALA A 226 29.17 -0.85 5.60
C ALA A 226 28.01 -0.03 6.20
N CYS A 227 27.03 0.37 5.40
CA CYS A 227 25.80 1.02 5.88
C CYS A 227 24.77 0.00 6.43
N ALA A 228 24.91 -1.27 6.06
CA ALA A 228 24.03 -2.34 6.52
C ALA A 228 24.12 -2.55 8.06
N ASN A 229 25.27 -2.36 8.70
CA ASN A 229 25.38 -2.64 10.15
C ASN A 229 24.63 -1.66 11.06
N VAL A 230 24.29 -0.45 10.60
CA VAL A 230 23.47 0.50 11.38
C VAL A 230 21.96 0.22 11.19
N PHE A 231 21.59 -0.50 10.12
CA PHE A 231 20.20 -0.73 9.72
C PHE A 231 19.72 -2.18 9.87
N VAL A 232 20.63 -3.17 9.83
CA VAL A 232 20.32 -4.61 9.94
C VAL A 232 19.74 -4.97 11.31
N MET A 233 20.04 -4.22 12.38
CA MET A 233 19.40 -4.44 13.68
C MET A 233 17.93 -3.98 13.76
N LYS A 234 17.42 -3.21 12.79
CA LYS A 234 16.00 -2.81 12.72
C LYS A 234 15.24 -3.41 11.53
N LEU A 235 15.92 -3.72 10.43
CA LEU A 235 15.33 -4.52 9.34
C LEU A 235 15.06 -5.98 9.75
N SER A 236 15.83 -6.52 10.70
CA SER A 236 15.53 -7.82 11.32
C SER A 236 14.25 -7.85 12.16
N MET A 237 13.62 -6.70 12.41
CA MET A 237 12.26 -6.61 12.99
C MET A 237 11.16 -6.47 11.92
N ILE A 238 11.54 -6.24 10.66
CA ILE A 238 10.62 -6.11 9.50
C ILE A 238 10.52 -7.44 8.75
N CYS A 239 11.55 -8.29 8.80
CA CYS A 239 11.58 -9.63 8.20
C CYS A 239 11.40 -10.74 9.25
#